data_AF-A0A955Z087-F1
#
_entry.id   AF-A0A955Z087-F1
#
_cell.length_a   1.000
_cell.length_b   1.000
_cell.length_c   1.000
_cell.angle_alpha   90.00
_cell.angle_beta   90.00
_cell.angle_gamma   90.00
#
_symmetry.space_group_name_H-M   'P 1'
#
loop_
_entity.id
_entity.type
_entity.pdbx_description
1 polymer ?
#
loop_
_entity_poly.entity_id
_entity_poly.type
_entity_poly.pdbx_seq_one_letter_code
_entity_poly.pdbx_strand_id
1 'polypeptide(L)'
;MARGYGVKLAAAVVAIAACAAQPEAEPSETLEQAAGAGETHPYQARLVCTRAPGSTLVGVLWELRANGRAKIAEFSSAGNVGACELAARASRGGRVCVPSGYGAFAVRDLAAGTTAGSYAALSACTSVTLGAPSLRTEPGYVDLLAPAELAPLRSAIPQVADVAVEAAIRGPRTIWYDEASLVFAYQDSFGSPKGLRANRVGYDVGSTSNVPDIRALTEYFEPQHFKFPFSLTAGATFESNVYALYFWLPPVDSAGAVVPVRMWKNRSHWQWVFPEGTMLGEVLFIRAPDDGRFRAFEVRARRRQVAAWSTSVFRPFASAAELASAVKARRPAYQSAPDLATLVAHLESPSALTPHTLSSAPYAKIFPPMSGAMDYLPPIADPALVKELLEDVTLRDVMGTRWKEEGGGRVAHAASTHAPFHIVPAEYPAGMFELSERGCRTCHDQTSRPLNNLDPRVVLYGEVWGEDEIFTWHPFAIDTSSFSVADGNRAVNPRFVAAGLVAWGAPVAALPKPYAPVYE
;
A
#
# COMPACT_ATOMS: atom_id res chain seq x y z
N MET A 1 -62.76 -40.91 30.84
CA MET A 1 -61.85 -40.75 29.69
C MET A 1 -61.13 -39.42 29.90
N ALA A 2 -59.96 -39.43 30.56
CA ALA A 2 -58.61 -39.49 29.96
C ALA A 2 -58.24 -38.14 29.31
N ARG A 3 -57.47 -37.26 29.98
CA ARG A 3 -55.97 -37.11 30.04
C ARG A 3 -55.65 -35.77 29.35
N GLY A 4 -54.78 -34.86 29.80
CA GLY A 4 -53.78 -34.84 30.87
C GLY A 4 -52.57 -34.01 30.41
N TYR A 5 -51.87 -33.38 31.37
CA TYR A 5 -50.56 -32.68 31.30
C TYR A 5 -50.55 -31.26 30.69
N GLY A 6 -50.12 -30.17 31.34
CA GLY A 6 -49.44 -29.99 32.62
C GLY A 6 -47.91 -30.03 32.50
N VAL A 7 -47.26 -28.86 32.35
CA VAL A 7 -45.84 -28.65 32.73
C VAL A 7 -45.69 -27.27 33.37
N LYS A 8 -45.20 -27.29 34.60
CA LYS A 8 -44.66 -26.18 35.38
C LYS A 8 -43.24 -25.90 34.91
N LEU A 9 -42.81 -24.63 34.89
CA LEU A 9 -41.40 -24.32 35.16
C LEU A 9 -41.32 -23.31 36.30
N ALA A 10 -40.57 -23.70 37.32
CA ALA A 10 -40.26 -22.93 38.51
C ALA A 10 -38.89 -22.25 38.37
N ALA A 11 -38.81 -21.07 38.97
CA ALA A 11 -37.69 -20.41 39.63
C ALA A 11 -36.24 -20.85 39.38
N ALA A 12 -35.38 -19.88 39.06
CA ALA A 12 -34.21 -19.56 39.89
C ALA A 12 -33.58 -18.23 39.42
N VAL A 13 -33.84 -17.14 40.15
CA VAL A 13 -32.96 -15.96 40.18
C VAL A 13 -32.53 -15.81 41.63
N VAL A 14 -31.28 -16.18 41.91
CA VAL A 14 -30.60 -15.92 43.16
C VAL A 14 -29.82 -14.62 42.99
N ALA A 15 -30.12 -13.67 43.85
CA ALA A 15 -29.35 -12.45 44.09
C ALA A 15 -28.03 -12.78 44.80
N ILE A 16 -27.03 -11.90 44.70
CA ILE A 16 -26.24 -11.41 45.85
C ILE A 16 -25.42 -10.16 45.45
N ALA A 17 -25.69 -9.11 46.24
CA ALA A 17 -24.85 -8.06 46.81
C ALA A 17 -23.93 -7.17 45.98
N ALA A 18 -24.18 -5.88 46.20
CA ALA A 18 -23.31 -4.74 46.03
C ALA A 18 -22.08 -4.78 46.97
N CYS A 19 -21.00 -4.10 46.55
CA CYS A 19 -20.21 -3.27 47.45
C CYS A 19 -19.49 -2.16 46.66
N ALA A 20 -19.43 -0.99 47.30
CA ALA A 20 -18.97 0.29 46.77
C ALA A 20 -17.44 0.44 46.76
N ALA A 21 -16.90 1.31 45.89
CA ALA A 21 -16.02 2.43 46.27
C ALA A 21 -15.49 3.20 45.03
N GLN A 22 -15.71 4.52 45.11
CA GLN A 22 -15.09 5.74 44.59
C GLN A 22 -13.72 5.74 43.82
N PRO A 23 -13.38 6.89 43.17
CA PRO A 23 -12.53 6.99 41.98
C PRO A 23 -11.11 7.50 42.27
N GLU A 24 -10.10 7.03 41.53
CA GLU A 24 -8.75 7.63 41.47
C GLU A 24 -8.24 7.48 40.03
N ALA A 25 -8.11 8.58 39.29
CA ALA A 25 -6.89 9.39 39.11
C ALA A 25 -6.16 8.98 37.81
N GLU A 26 -6.27 9.83 36.79
CA GLU A 26 -5.43 9.77 35.59
C GLU A 26 -3.96 10.08 35.97
N PRO A 27 -2.97 9.30 35.53
CA PRO A 27 -1.58 9.74 35.60
C PRO A 27 -1.29 10.64 34.39
N SER A 28 -1.18 11.94 34.67
CA SER A 28 -0.39 12.85 33.86
C SER A 28 1.10 12.58 34.14
N GLU A 29 1.85 12.07 33.16
CA GLU A 29 3.31 12.19 33.17
C GLU A 29 3.83 12.60 31.79
N THR A 30 4.18 13.88 31.73
CA THR A 30 5.25 14.44 30.90
C THR A 30 6.60 13.88 31.35
N LEU A 31 7.44 13.44 30.39
CA LEU A 31 8.91 13.62 30.39
C LEU A 31 9.49 13.05 29.09
N GLU A 32 9.67 13.90 28.08
CA GLU A 32 10.63 13.66 27.00
C GLU A 32 11.91 14.46 27.35
N GLN A 33 12.93 13.76 27.85
CA GLN A 33 14.27 14.31 28.05
C GLN A 33 15.09 14.15 26.76
N ALA A 34 15.74 15.25 26.40
CA ALA A 34 16.56 15.43 25.22
C ALA A 34 17.77 14.47 25.16
N ALA A 35 18.02 13.94 23.96
CA ALA A 35 19.32 13.36 23.60
C ALA A 35 19.80 13.93 22.26
N GLY A 36 20.96 14.58 22.31
CA GLY A 36 21.97 14.57 21.25
C GLY A 36 21.74 15.47 20.03
N ALA A 37 22.44 16.61 19.99
CA ALA A 37 22.64 17.40 18.79
C ALA A 37 23.43 16.60 17.73
N GLY A 38 22.81 16.40 16.57
CA GLY A 38 23.44 15.88 15.36
C GLY A 38 22.66 16.37 14.12
N GLU A 39 23.32 17.20 13.31
CA GLU A 39 22.92 17.72 11.98
C GLU A 39 21.46 18.14 11.75
N THR A 40 21.25 19.46 11.76
CA THR A 40 19.97 20.10 11.45
C THR A 40 19.69 20.11 9.95
N HIS A 41 18.76 19.25 9.49
CA HIS A 41 18.07 19.47 8.22
C HIS A 41 16.95 20.49 8.45
N PRO A 42 16.92 21.66 7.79
CA PRO A 42 16.23 22.80 8.38
C PRO A 42 14.71 22.78 8.26
N TYR A 43 14.07 21.95 7.42
CA TYR A 43 12.61 21.94 7.29
C TYR A 43 12.07 20.56 6.89
N GLN A 44 11.59 19.80 7.87
CA GLN A 44 10.77 18.61 7.60
C GLN A 44 9.40 18.80 8.24
N ALA A 45 8.37 18.86 7.41
CA ALA A 45 7.00 18.83 7.89
C ALA A 45 6.57 17.36 8.01
N ARG A 46 6.22 16.92 9.22
CA ARG A 46 5.65 15.59 9.46
C ARG A 46 4.14 15.71 9.50
N LEU A 47 3.47 15.15 8.50
CA LEU A 47 2.03 14.98 8.57
C LEU A 47 1.71 13.70 9.35
N VAL A 48 0.95 13.84 10.43
CA VAL A 48 0.42 12.71 11.21
C VAL A 48 -1.09 12.70 11.02
N CYS A 49 -1.62 11.65 10.39
CA CYS A 49 -3.05 11.49 10.21
C CYS A 49 -3.56 10.50 11.26
N THR A 50 -4.39 10.97 12.19
CA THR A 50 -5.02 10.13 13.20
C THR A 50 -6.51 9.97 12.89
N ARG A 51 -7.02 8.74 13.08
CA ARG A 51 -8.45 8.46 13.04
C ARG A 51 -8.80 7.51 14.19
N ALA A 52 -9.53 8.00 15.18
CA ALA A 52 -10.23 7.11 16.11
C ALA A 52 -11.48 6.53 15.41
N PRO A 53 -11.91 5.30 15.71
CA PRO A 53 -13.16 4.76 15.20
C PRO A 53 -14.34 5.72 15.48
N GLY A 54 -15.09 6.08 14.45
CA GLY A 54 -16.21 7.03 14.56
C GLY A 54 -15.84 8.52 14.58
N SER A 55 -14.55 8.89 14.45
CA SER A 55 -14.11 10.29 14.41
C SER A 55 -13.77 10.80 13.01
N THR A 56 -13.77 12.13 12.88
CA THR A 56 -13.20 12.90 11.76
C THR A 56 -11.71 12.59 11.63
N LEU A 57 -11.24 12.38 10.39
CA LEU A 57 -9.80 12.26 10.13
C LEU A 57 -9.15 13.60 10.47
N VAL A 58 -8.21 13.60 11.40
CA VAL A 58 -7.41 14.78 11.75
C VAL A 58 -6.01 14.58 11.20
N GLY A 59 -5.65 15.37 10.19
CA GLY A 59 -4.26 15.52 9.79
C GLY A 59 -3.63 16.64 10.58
N VAL A 60 -2.58 16.33 11.32
CA VAL A 60 -1.78 17.30 12.04
C VAL A 60 -0.44 17.43 11.35
N LEU A 61 -0.18 18.60 10.78
CA LEU A 61 1.11 18.93 10.20
C LEU A 61 2.00 19.53 11.28
N TRP A 62 3.12 18.88 11.52
CA TRP A 62 4.16 19.32 12.46
C TRP A 62 5.35 19.85 11.70
N GLU A 63 5.86 21.00 12.08
CA GLU A 63 7.20 21.46 11.73
C GLU A 63 8.20 20.88 12.72
N LEU A 64 9.19 20.13 12.23
CA LEU A 64 10.31 19.68 13.04
C LEU A 64 11.31 20.82 13.20
N ARG A 65 11.60 21.21 14.45
CA ARG A 65 12.58 22.24 14.82
C ARG A 65 13.72 21.60 15.60
N ALA A 66 14.87 22.28 15.66
CA ALA A 66 16.04 21.81 16.41
C ALA A 66 15.76 21.45 17.88
N ASN A 67 14.72 22.04 18.50
CA ASN A 67 14.35 21.85 19.91
C ASN A 67 12.92 21.31 20.12
N GLY A 68 12.33 20.62 19.14
CA GLY A 68 11.00 20.00 19.30
C GLY A 68 10.12 20.04 18.05
N ARG A 69 8.81 19.84 18.23
CA ARG A 69 7.82 19.85 17.14
C ARG A 69 6.82 20.98 17.35
N ALA A 70 6.61 21.81 16.33
CA ALA A 70 5.58 22.85 16.35
C ALA A 70 4.39 22.41 15.49
N LYS A 71 3.19 22.36 16.06
CA LYS A 71 1.97 22.14 15.26
C LYS A 71 1.74 23.36 14.37
N ILE A 72 1.86 23.19 13.06
CA ILE A 72 1.73 24.29 12.10
C ILE A 72 0.39 24.29 11.37
N ALA A 73 -0.28 23.15 11.28
CA ALA A 73 -1.64 23.05 10.83
C ALA A 73 -2.32 21.82 11.46
N GLU A 74 -3.62 21.93 11.67
CA GLU A 74 -4.50 20.83 12.01
C GLU A 74 -5.69 20.93 11.07
N PHE A 75 -6.00 19.85 10.38
CA PHE A 75 -7.13 19.80 9.47
C PHE A 75 -7.99 18.60 9.83
N SER A 76 -9.22 18.88 10.23
CA SER A 76 -10.27 17.88 10.33
C SER A 76 -11.03 17.87 9.01
N SER A 77 -11.08 16.72 8.34
CA SER A 77 -12.03 16.53 7.24
C SER A 77 -13.07 15.52 7.70
N ALA A 78 -14.35 15.85 7.48
CA ALA A 78 -15.49 14.95 7.67
C ALA A 78 -15.48 13.83 6.62
N GLY A 79 -14.39 13.04 6.62
CA GLY A 79 -14.16 11.94 5.71
C GLY A 79 -13.48 12.37 4.41
N ASN A 80 -12.26 12.92 4.42
CA ASN A 80 -11.43 12.98 3.22
C ASN A 80 -9.98 12.59 3.51
N VAL A 81 -9.71 11.29 3.47
CA VAL A 81 -8.34 10.71 3.53
C VAL A 81 -7.44 11.30 2.43
N GLY A 82 -8.02 11.67 1.28
CA GLY A 82 -7.33 12.38 0.22
C GLY A 82 -6.73 13.73 0.64
N ALA A 83 -7.29 14.44 1.64
CA ALA A 83 -6.75 15.72 2.08
C ALA A 83 -5.41 15.58 2.82
N CYS A 84 -5.21 14.46 3.53
CA CYS A 84 -3.92 14.14 4.15
C CYS A 84 -2.84 13.90 3.10
N GLU A 85 -3.14 13.05 2.12
CA GLU A 85 -2.19 12.72 1.06
C GLU A 85 -1.91 13.90 0.13
N LEU A 86 -2.94 14.69 -0.19
CA LEU A 86 -2.80 15.97 -0.91
C LEU A 86 -2.00 16.99 -0.09
N ALA A 87 -2.17 17.09 1.23
CA ALA A 87 -1.36 17.99 2.07
C ALA A 87 0.10 17.54 2.16
N ALA A 88 0.37 16.22 2.24
CA ALA A 88 1.71 15.67 2.17
C ALA A 88 2.37 15.98 0.82
N ARG A 89 1.63 15.83 -0.29
CA ARG A 89 2.08 16.20 -1.63
C ARG A 89 2.27 17.71 -1.77
N ALA A 90 1.36 18.51 -1.22
CA ALA A 90 1.38 19.96 -1.28
C ALA A 90 2.51 20.60 -0.49
N SER A 91 3.25 19.84 0.35
CA SER A 91 4.37 20.31 1.19
C SER A 91 5.71 20.57 0.48
N ARG A 92 5.74 20.41 -0.85
CA ARG A 92 6.98 20.50 -1.64
C ARG A 92 7.40 21.97 -1.85
N GLY A 93 8.72 22.18 -1.88
CA GLY A 93 9.33 23.52 -2.02
C GLY A 93 9.24 24.39 -0.77
N GLY A 94 8.99 23.78 0.40
CA GLY A 94 8.81 24.53 1.65
C GLY A 94 7.52 25.34 1.66
N ARG A 95 6.51 24.96 0.87
CA ARG A 95 5.18 25.58 0.87
C ARG A 95 4.14 24.50 1.10
N VAL A 96 3.06 24.79 1.82
CA VAL A 96 1.96 23.86 2.11
C VAL A 96 0.63 24.55 1.96
N CYS A 97 -0.39 23.81 1.52
CA CYS A 97 -1.76 24.29 1.61
C CYS A 97 -2.31 24.09 3.01
N VAL A 98 -2.63 25.19 3.68
CA VAL A 98 -3.25 25.18 5.02
C VAL A 98 -4.66 25.74 4.93
N PRO A 99 -5.63 25.20 5.68
CA PRO A 99 -6.93 25.83 5.82
C PRO A 99 -6.77 27.26 6.35
N SER A 100 -7.41 28.24 5.71
CA SER A 100 -7.44 29.64 6.16
C SER A 100 -8.83 30.04 6.70
N GLY A 101 -9.82 29.14 6.64
CA GLY A 101 -11.18 29.32 7.15
C GLY A 101 -12.12 28.19 6.69
N TYR A 102 -13.42 28.32 6.96
CA TYR A 102 -14.43 27.40 6.42
C TYR A 102 -14.47 27.51 4.88
N GLY A 103 -13.96 26.50 4.18
CA GLY A 103 -13.98 26.43 2.72
C GLY A 103 -12.90 27.23 2.01
N ALA A 104 -11.83 27.65 2.71
CA ALA A 104 -10.71 28.35 2.10
C ALA A 104 -9.37 27.73 2.50
N PHE A 105 -8.42 27.75 1.57
CA PHE A 105 -7.05 27.31 1.74
C PHE A 105 -6.11 28.49 1.47
N ALA A 106 -4.94 28.50 2.08
CA ALA A 106 -3.87 29.43 1.81
C ALA A 106 -2.55 28.68 1.67
N VAL A 107 -1.59 29.26 0.97
CA VAL A 107 -0.24 28.73 0.88
C VAL A 107 0.57 29.26 2.05
N ARG A 108 1.05 28.38 2.91
CA ARG A 108 2.02 28.72 3.94
C ARG A 108 3.41 28.32 3.49
N ASP A 109 4.29 29.29 3.36
CA ASP A 109 5.73 29.08 3.20
C ASP A 109 6.31 28.70 4.57
N LEU A 110 6.80 27.47 4.67
CA LEU A 110 7.39 26.85 5.84
C LEU A 110 8.71 27.52 6.21
N ALA A 111 9.52 27.94 5.23
CA ALA A 111 10.82 28.57 5.49
C ALA A 111 10.64 30.02 5.97
N ALA A 112 9.75 30.78 5.31
CA ALA A 112 9.47 32.16 5.68
C ALA A 112 8.46 32.31 6.83
N GLY A 113 7.72 31.24 7.17
CA GLY A 113 6.63 31.28 8.13
C GLY A 113 5.42 32.12 7.68
N THR A 114 5.39 32.57 6.42
CA THR A 114 4.36 33.46 5.88
C THR A 114 3.23 32.69 5.22
N THR A 115 2.00 33.15 5.39
CA THR A 115 0.83 32.61 4.69
C THR A 115 0.36 33.61 3.64
N ALA A 116 0.12 33.15 2.42
CA ALA A 116 -0.30 33.97 1.28
C ALA A 116 -1.37 33.25 0.45
N GLY A 117 -2.17 34.04 -0.27
CA GLY A 117 -3.23 33.53 -1.13
C GLY A 117 -4.48 33.08 -0.36
N SER A 118 -5.57 32.95 -1.10
CA SER A 118 -6.83 32.37 -0.62
C SER A 118 -7.46 31.61 -1.78
N TYR A 119 -7.72 30.33 -1.57
CA TYR A 119 -8.17 29.40 -2.58
C TYR A 119 -9.44 28.71 -2.08
N ALA A 120 -10.51 28.76 -2.88
CA ALA A 120 -11.78 28.11 -2.54
C ALA A 120 -11.71 26.57 -2.56
N ALA A 121 -10.64 26.00 -3.15
CA ALA A 121 -10.45 24.56 -3.25
C ALA A 121 -8.99 24.17 -2.96
N LEU A 122 -8.81 23.02 -2.31
CA LEU A 122 -7.47 22.47 -2.00
C LEU A 122 -6.68 22.20 -3.28
N SER A 123 -7.33 21.73 -4.35
CA SER A 123 -6.69 21.47 -5.64
C SER A 123 -6.11 22.74 -6.28
N ALA A 124 -6.82 23.86 -6.18
CA ALA A 124 -6.35 25.16 -6.66
C ALA A 124 -5.14 25.65 -5.85
N CYS A 125 -5.21 25.53 -4.52
CA CYS A 125 -4.07 25.85 -3.66
C CYS A 125 -2.86 24.97 -3.99
N THR A 126 -3.08 23.66 -4.12
CA THR A 126 -2.02 22.66 -4.37
C THR A 126 -1.36 22.91 -5.74
N SER A 127 -2.14 23.32 -6.73
CA SER A 127 -1.61 23.71 -8.05
C SER A 127 -0.68 24.92 -7.97
N VAL A 128 -0.90 25.84 -7.03
CA VAL A 128 -0.02 27.00 -6.81
C VAL A 128 1.20 26.65 -5.96
N THR A 129 1.08 25.75 -4.98
CA THR A 129 2.26 25.31 -4.20
C THR A 129 3.22 24.48 -5.03
N LEU A 130 2.71 23.62 -5.90
CA LEU A 130 3.53 22.72 -6.72
C LEU A 130 3.98 23.33 -8.04
N GLY A 131 3.34 24.40 -8.49
CA GLY A 131 3.27 24.72 -9.93
C GLY A 131 2.47 23.64 -10.67
N ALA A 132 1.99 23.94 -11.87
CA ALA A 132 1.42 22.87 -12.70
C ALA A 132 2.54 21.88 -13.02
N PRO A 133 2.47 20.61 -12.56
CA PRO A 133 3.52 19.65 -12.87
C PRO A 133 3.62 19.52 -14.39
N SER A 134 4.82 19.71 -14.93
CA SER A 134 5.05 19.46 -16.35
C SER A 134 5.07 17.95 -16.54
N LEU A 135 3.91 17.41 -16.93
CA LEU A 135 3.76 15.99 -17.24
C LEU A 135 3.89 15.81 -18.76
N ARG A 136 4.88 15.06 -19.20
CA ARG A 136 5.12 14.80 -20.63
C ARG A 136 4.15 13.74 -21.15
N THR A 137 3.75 13.90 -22.41
CA THR A 137 3.06 12.87 -23.19
C THR A 137 3.69 12.86 -24.56
N GLU A 138 4.25 11.73 -24.94
CA GLU A 138 4.93 11.53 -26.20
C GLU A 138 4.68 10.09 -26.70
N PRO A 139 4.95 9.76 -27.96
CA PRO A 139 4.77 8.40 -28.46
C PRO A 139 5.47 7.38 -27.56
N GLY A 140 4.69 6.44 -27.04
CA GLY A 140 5.06 5.34 -26.15
C GLY A 140 5.37 5.71 -24.70
N TYR A 141 5.05 6.93 -24.23
CA TYR A 141 5.38 7.34 -22.86
C TYR A 141 4.49 8.45 -22.30
N VAL A 142 4.22 8.36 -21.00
CA VAL A 142 3.58 9.44 -20.23
C VAL A 142 4.22 9.57 -18.84
N ASP A 143 4.34 10.81 -18.36
CA ASP A 143 4.58 11.07 -16.94
C ASP A 143 3.24 11.01 -16.18
N LEU A 144 3.12 10.09 -15.22
CA LEU A 144 2.01 10.08 -14.25
C LEU A 144 2.40 10.77 -12.93
N LEU A 145 3.71 10.82 -12.65
CA LEU A 145 4.32 11.62 -11.59
C LEU A 145 5.23 12.67 -12.20
N ALA A 146 5.31 13.86 -11.60
CA ALA A 146 6.21 14.88 -12.13
C ALA A 146 7.67 14.45 -11.94
N PRO A 147 8.60 14.79 -12.87
CA PRO A 147 10.00 14.37 -12.75
C PRO A 147 10.66 14.75 -11.42
N ALA A 148 10.38 15.95 -10.90
CA ALA A 148 10.88 16.42 -9.61
C ALA A 148 10.32 15.61 -8.42
N GLU A 149 9.12 15.05 -8.56
CA GLU A 149 8.52 14.21 -7.54
C GLU A 149 9.11 12.81 -7.51
N LEU A 150 9.39 12.27 -8.69
CA LEU A 150 9.90 10.94 -8.92
C LEU A 150 11.40 10.82 -8.61
N ALA A 151 12.18 11.87 -8.86
CA ALA A 151 13.63 11.88 -8.68
C ALA A 151 14.11 11.37 -7.30
N PRO A 152 13.62 11.89 -6.15
CA PRO A 152 14.07 11.41 -4.84
C PRO A 152 13.71 9.93 -4.62
N LEU A 153 12.56 9.46 -5.10
CA LEU A 153 12.15 8.07 -4.96
C LEU A 153 13.05 7.14 -5.79
N ARG A 154 13.34 7.49 -7.04
CA ARG A 154 14.24 6.71 -7.91
C ARG A 154 15.67 6.67 -7.38
N SER A 155 16.14 7.75 -6.77
CA SER A 155 17.48 7.80 -6.15
C SER A 155 17.60 6.92 -4.90
N ALA A 156 16.48 6.62 -4.24
CA ALA A 156 16.42 5.80 -3.04
C ALA A 156 16.32 4.29 -3.31
N ILE A 157 16.28 3.89 -4.59
CA ILE A 157 16.28 2.48 -4.98
C ILE A 157 17.74 2.05 -5.11
N PRO A 158 18.22 1.06 -4.33
CA PRO A 158 19.53 0.46 -4.54
C PRO A 158 19.63 -0.22 -5.90
N GLN A 159 20.82 -0.68 -6.27
CA GLN A 159 20.97 -1.53 -7.44
C GLN A 159 20.15 -2.82 -7.28
N VAL A 160 19.45 -3.24 -8.33
CA VAL A 160 18.82 -4.57 -8.42
C VAL A 160 19.74 -5.50 -9.20
N ALA A 161 19.93 -6.73 -8.70
CA ALA A 161 20.85 -7.70 -9.29
C ALA A 161 20.37 -8.22 -10.66
N ASP A 162 19.05 -8.30 -10.88
CA ASP A 162 18.50 -8.67 -12.19
C ASP A 162 18.65 -7.51 -13.18
N VAL A 163 19.39 -7.76 -14.26
CA VAL A 163 19.72 -6.75 -15.27
C VAL A 163 18.49 -6.20 -15.98
N ALA A 164 17.47 -7.02 -16.22
CA ALA A 164 16.26 -6.58 -16.91
C ALA A 164 15.40 -5.68 -16.01
N VAL A 165 15.26 -6.03 -14.72
CA VAL A 165 14.54 -5.22 -13.73
C VAL A 165 15.31 -3.93 -13.43
N GLU A 166 16.63 -3.98 -13.28
CA GLU A 166 17.46 -2.78 -13.10
C GLU A 166 17.34 -1.85 -14.33
N ALA A 167 17.41 -2.41 -15.54
CA ALA A 167 17.22 -1.63 -16.76
C ALA A 167 15.82 -1.01 -16.84
N ALA A 168 14.77 -1.71 -16.38
CA ALA A 168 13.44 -1.14 -16.27
C ALA A 168 13.38 -0.02 -15.22
N ILE A 169 13.92 -0.20 -14.02
CA ILE A 169 13.88 0.83 -12.97
C ILE A 169 14.68 2.08 -13.38
N ARG A 170 15.83 1.90 -14.02
CA ARG A 170 16.69 3.00 -14.48
C ARG A 170 16.25 3.57 -15.84
N GLY A 171 15.41 2.86 -16.57
CA GLY A 171 14.94 3.23 -17.90
C GLY A 171 14.27 4.61 -17.95
N PRO A 172 14.60 5.46 -18.93
CA PRO A 172 13.94 6.76 -19.11
C PRO A 172 12.51 6.62 -19.64
N ARG A 173 12.15 5.43 -20.17
CA ARG A 173 10.84 5.10 -20.75
C ARG A 173 9.92 4.36 -19.79
N THR A 174 10.35 4.21 -18.55
CA THR A 174 9.55 3.58 -17.50
C THR A 174 8.55 4.58 -16.96
N ILE A 175 7.29 4.21 -17.03
CA ILE A 175 6.17 5.00 -16.55
C ILE A 175 6.02 4.71 -15.06
N TRP A 176 6.24 5.72 -14.23
CA TRP A 176 6.16 5.61 -12.79
C TRP A 176 4.87 6.23 -12.28
N TYR A 177 4.24 5.56 -11.32
CA TYR A 177 2.98 6.00 -10.74
C TYR A 177 2.83 5.52 -9.30
N ASP A 178 2.01 6.24 -8.56
CA ASP A 178 1.53 5.89 -7.23
C ASP A 178 0.00 5.94 -7.18
N GLU A 179 -0.55 5.61 -6.00
CA GLU A 179 -1.99 5.47 -5.81
C GLU A 179 -2.80 6.74 -5.99
N ALA A 180 -2.23 7.94 -5.89
CA ALA A 180 -3.00 9.15 -6.23
C ALA A 180 -2.78 9.64 -7.66
N SER A 181 -1.72 9.19 -8.34
CA SER A 181 -1.59 9.43 -9.79
C SER A 181 -2.39 8.43 -10.64
N LEU A 182 -2.60 7.22 -10.12
CA LEU A 182 -3.41 6.16 -10.73
C LEU A 182 -4.20 5.45 -9.62
N VAL A 183 -5.40 5.97 -9.32
CA VAL A 183 -6.22 5.50 -8.20
C VAL A 183 -6.73 4.10 -8.41
N PHE A 184 -6.57 3.24 -7.39
CA PHE A 184 -7.17 1.92 -7.44
C PHE A 184 -8.69 1.97 -7.63
N ALA A 185 -9.15 1.15 -8.57
CA ALA A 185 -10.53 1.13 -8.96
C ALA A 185 -11.01 -0.27 -9.31
N TYR A 186 -12.28 -0.51 -9.01
CA TYR A 186 -12.98 -1.72 -9.33
C TYR A 186 -13.94 -1.48 -10.48
N GLN A 187 -14.27 -2.55 -11.21
CA GLN A 187 -15.28 -2.49 -12.24
C GLN A 187 -16.66 -2.80 -11.65
N ASP A 188 -17.59 -1.88 -11.82
CA ASP A 188 -18.99 -2.09 -11.50
C ASP A 188 -19.65 -2.88 -12.63
N SER A 189 -19.88 -4.18 -12.37
CA SER A 189 -20.49 -5.10 -13.32
C SER A 189 -22.01 -5.23 -13.16
N PHE A 190 -22.62 -4.59 -12.15
CA PHE A 190 -24.06 -4.67 -11.87
C PHE A 190 -24.82 -3.40 -12.26
N GLY A 191 -26.00 -3.56 -12.89
CA GLY A 191 -26.91 -2.45 -13.19
C GLY A 191 -26.41 -1.45 -14.25
N SER A 192 -26.89 -0.21 -14.16
CA SER A 192 -26.42 0.95 -14.93
C SER A 192 -26.21 2.10 -13.95
N PRO A 193 -25.01 2.72 -13.86
CA PRO A 193 -23.93 2.70 -14.84
C PRO A 193 -22.88 1.58 -14.65
N LYS A 194 -22.53 0.93 -15.77
CA LYS A 194 -21.35 0.04 -15.89
C LYS A 194 -20.08 0.86 -16.16
N GLY A 195 -19.02 0.70 -15.36
CA GLY A 195 -17.77 1.49 -15.47
C GLY A 195 -16.79 1.21 -14.33
N LEU A 196 -15.67 1.94 -14.27
CA LEU A 196 -14.77 1.86 -13.12
C LEU A 196 -15.17 2.88 -12.05
N ARG A 197 -15.02 2.47 -10.79
CA ARG A 197 -15.23 3.30 -9.61
C ARG A 197 -14.02 3.18 -8.71
N ALA A 198 -13.61 4.29 -8.10
CA ALA A 198 -12.57 4.23 -7.07
C ALA A 198 -13.05 3.36 -5.90
N ASN A 199 -12.16 2.54 -5.33
CA ASN A 199 -12.51 1.59 -4.26
C ASN A 199 -13.21 2.24 -3.06
N ARG A 200 -12.81 3.49 -2.78
CA ARG A 200 -13.39 4.32 -1.73
C ARG A 200 -14.93 4.38 -1.77
N VAL A 201 -15.51 4.37 -2.96
CA VAL A 201 -16.97 4.35 -3.13
C VAL A 201 -17.59 3.17 -2.40
N GLY A 202 -16.93 2.00 -2.40
CA GLY A 202 -17.37 0.82 -1.64
C GLY A 202 -17.41 1.02 -0.16
N TYR A 203 -16.34 1.58 0.39
CA TYR A 203 -16.26 1.91 1.80
C TYR A 203 -17.31 2.95 2.20
N ASP A 204 -17.45 4.02 1.43
CA ASP A 204 -18.38 5.11 1.72
C ASP A 204 -19.85 4.61 1.63
N VAL A 205 -20.18 3.81 0.61
CA VAL A 205 -21.50 3.17 0.47
C VAL A 205 -21.77 2.19 1.60
N GLY A 206 -20.78 1.37 1.99
CA GLY A 206 -20.95 0.41 3.08
C GLY A 206 -21.11 1.08 4.44
N SER A 207 -20.29 2.09 4.73
CA SER A 207 -20.28 2.80 6.01
C SER A 207 -21.51 3.67 6.26
N THR A 208 -22.20 4.10 5.19
CA THR A 208 -23.41 4.94 5.30
C THR A 208 -24.71 4.14 5.17
N SER A 209 -24.63 2.86 4.80
CA SER A 209 -25.81 2.04 4.57
C SER A 209 -26.39 1.42 5.85
N ASN A 210 -27.73 1.37 5.88
CA ASN A 210 -28.51 0.64 6.89
C ASN A 210 -28.89 -0.78 6.44
N VAL A 211 -28.56 -1.17 5.20
CA VAL A 211 -28.78 -2.52 4.68
C VAL A 211 -27.59 -3.40 5.04
N PRO A 212 -27.75 -4.52 5.78
CA PRO A 212 -26.64 -5.36 6.22
C PRO A 212 -25.72 -5.82 5.10
N ASP A 213 -26.27 -6.26 3.97
CA ASP A 213 -25.50 -6.76 2.82
C ASP A 213 -24.63 -5.66 2.18
N ILE A 214 -25.11 -4.41 2.18
CA ILE A 214 -24.34 -3.27 1.70
C ILE A 214 -23.30 -2.86 2.75
N ARG A 215 -23.65 -2.91 4.04
CA ARG A 215 -22.72 -2.61 5.13
C ARG A 215 -21.54 -3.58 5.17
N ALA A 216 -21.76 -4.82 4.76
CA ALA A 216 -20.72 -5.84 4.64
C ALA A 216 -19.57 -5.40 3.73
N LEU A 217 -19.77 -4.45 2.81
CA LEU A 217 -18.66 -3.85 2.03
C LEU A 217 -17.53 -3.32 2.93
N THR A 218 -17.84 -2.80 4.13
CA THR A 218 -16.80 -2.35 5.09
C THR A 218 -15.93 -3.48 5.65
N GLU A 219 -16.31 -4.75 5.47
CA GLU A 219 -15.47 -5.91 5.74
C GLU A 219 -14.40 -6.12 4.66
N TYR A 220 -14.67 -5.67 3.43
CA TYR A 220 -13.81 -5.82 2.25
C TYR A 220 -12.93 -4.62 1.98
N PHE A 221 -13.38 -3.43 2.37
CA PHE A 221 -12.69 -2.17 2.08
C PHE A 221 -12.15 -1.49 3.32
N GLU A 222 -11.01 -0.87 3.12
CA GLU A 222 -10.57 0.32 3.81
C GLU A 222 -10.90 1.55 2.97
N PRO A 223 -10.81 2.78 3.51
CA PRO A 223 -11.19 3.99 2.79
C PRO A 223 -10.58 4.16 1.38
N GLN A 224 -9.47 3.49 1.05
CA GLN A 224 -8.84 3.56 -0.27
C GLN A 224 -8.43 2.20 -0.86
N HIS A 225 -8.46 1.12 -0.07
CA HIS A 225 -7.95 -0.18 -0.47
C HIS A 225 -8.97 -1.28 -0.22
N PHE A 226 -8.80 -2.41 -0.91
CA PHE A 226 -9.36 -3.66 -0.40
C PHE A 226 -8.50 -4.07 0.79
N LYS A 227 -9.10 -4.66 1.83
CA LYS A 227 -8.35 -5.29 2.91
C LYS A 227 -7.52 -6.46 2.38
N PHE A 228 -6.69 -7.03 3.26
CA PHE A 228 -6.05 -8.33 3.04
C PHE A 228 -6.96 -9.27 2.23
N PRO A 229 -6.51 -9.83 1.09
CA PRO A 229 -5.11 -9.96 0.65
C PRO A 229 -4.67 -8.92 -0.40
N PHE A 230 -5.51 -7.94 -0.73
CA PHE A 230 -5.35 -7.16 -1.96
C PHE A 230 -4.70 -5.77 -1.73
N SER A 231 -4.62 -5.25 -0.50
CA SER A 231 -3.90 -3.99 -0.24
C SER A 231 -2.37 -4.13 -0.40
N LEU A 232 -1.66 -3.01 -0.25
CA LEU A 232 -0.21 -2.93 -0.18
C LEU A 232 0.36 -4.02 0.72
N THR A 233 1.48 -4.63 0.31
CA THR A 233 2.13 -5.73 1.04
C THR A 233 1.21 -6.96 1.27
N ALA A 234 0.34 -7.24 0.31
CA ALA A 234 -0.74 -8.23 0.43
C ALA A 234 -1.78 -7.85 1.52
N GLY A 235 -1.90 -6.57 1.83
CA GLY A 235 -2.92 -6.00 2.71
C GLY A 235 -2.77 -6.30 4.19
N ALA A 236 -1.53 -6.53 4.63
CA ALA A 236 -1.27 -6.89 6.03
C ALA A 236 -0.26 -5.97 6.73
N THR A 237 0.19 -4.87 6.10
CA THR A 237 0.77 -3.73 6.82
C THR A 237 -0.24 -2.59 6.90
N PHE A 238 -0.61 -2.20 8.13
CA PHE A 238 -1.50 -1.05 8.41
C PHE A 238 -0.71 0.21 8.81
N GLU A 239 0.62 0.17 8.68
CA GLU A 239 1.50 1.21 9.19
C GLU A 239 1.71 2.35 8.19
N SER A 240 1.64 3.58 8.72
CA SER A 240 1.79 4.83 7.95
C SER A 240 3.20 5.11 7.40
N ASN A 241 4.20 4.26 7.69
CA ASN A 241 5.59 4.47 7.27
C ASN A 241 5.96 3.73 5.97
N VAL A 242 5.05 2.92 5.40
CA VAL A 242 5.25 2.23 4.13
C VAL A 242 4.73 3.10 2.97
N TYR A 243 5.49 3.15 1.89
CA TYR A 243 5.05 3.78 0.64
C TYR A 243 5.37 2.85 -0.53
N ALA A 244 4.42 2.71 -1.45
CA ALA A 244 4.60 1.93 -2.67
C ALA A 244 4.69 2.85 -3.88
N LEU A 245 5.70 2.62 -4.71
CA LEU A 245 5.85 3.25 -6.00
C LEU A 245 5.79 2.18 -7.08
N TYR A 246 4.87 2.32 -8.01
CA TYR A 246 4.70 1.37 -9.10
C TYR A 246 5.44 1.84 -10.34
N PHE A 247 5.82 0.87 -11.17
CA PHE A 247 6.40 1.12 -12.48
C PHE A 247 5.79 0.22 -13.55
N TRP A 248 5.73 0.77 -14.76
CA TRP A 248 5.29 0.09 -15.97
C TRP A 248 6.27 0.37 -17.09
N LEU A 249 6.82 -0.68 -17.69
CA LEU A 249 7.60 -0.62 -18.91
C LEU A 249 6.84 -1.36 -20.03
N PRO A 250 6.24 -0.62 -20.98
CA PRO A 250 5.67 -1.20 -22.19
C PRO A 250 6.75 -1.90 -23.03
N PRO A 251 6.45 -3.03 -23.66
CA PRO A 251 7.38 -3.66 -24.58
C PRO A 251 7.43 -2.87 -25.90
N VAL A 252 8.53 -3.03 -26.63
CA VAL A 252 8.70 -2.48 -27.98
C VAL A 252 8.82 -3.62 -28.99
N ASP A 253 8.33 -3.38 -30.19
CA ASP A 253 8.50 -4.30 -31.32
C ASP A 253 9.91 -4.21 -31.93
N SER A 254 10.16 -4.98 -33.00
CA SER A 254 11.44 -4.98 -33.72
C SER A 254 11.81 -3.63 -34.35
N ALA A 255 10.84 -2.74 -34.55
CA ALA A 255 11.06 -1.39 -35.06
C ALA A 255 11.24 -0.36 -33.94
N GLY A 256 11.22 -0.78 -32.67
CA GLY A 256 11.32 0.08 -31.50
C GLY A 256 10.01 0.81 -31.16
N ALA A 257 8.90 0.50 -31.83
CA ALA A 257 7.61 1.08 -31.52
C ALA A 257 6.98 0.37 -30.32
N VAL A 258 6.34 1.12 -29.43
CA VAL A 258 5.65 0.53 -28.28
C VAL A 258 4.47 -0.32 -28.74
N VAL A 259 4.37 -1.53 -28.18
CA VAL A 259 3.19 -2.38 -28.36
C VAL A 259 2.14 -1.95 -27.32
N PRO A 260 0.93 -1.54 -27.75
CA PRO A 260 -0.08 -1.03 -26.84
C PRO A 260 -0.75 -2.14 -26.02
N VAL A 261 -1.23 -1.79 -24.82
CA VAL A 261 -2.27 -2.54 -24.12
C VAL A 261 -3.53 -2.54 -24.98
N ARG A 262 -4.06 -3.73 -25.26
CA ARG A 262 -5.29 -3.87 -26.03
C ARG A 262 -6.47 -3.83 -25.08
N MET A 263 -7.43 -2.94 -25.35
CA MET A 263 -8.67 -2.86 -24.58
C MET A 263 -9.90 -3.00 -25.47
N TRP A 264 -10.94 -3.66 -24.95
CA TRP A 264 -12.21 -3.84 -25.64
C TRP A 264 -13.35 -3.95 -24.64
N LYS A 265 -14.57 -3.89 -25.16
CA LYS A 265 -15.78 -4.11 -24.38
C LYS A 265 -16.36 -5.47 -24.70
N ASN A 266 -16.56 -6.31 -23.68
CA ASN A 266 -17.28 -7.57 -23.80
C ASN A 266 -18.63 -7.44 -23.07
N ARG A 267 -19.72 -7.29 -23.83
CA ARG A 267 -21.05 -6.94 -23.30
C ARG A 267 -21.00 -5.66 -22.46
N SER A 268 -21.00 -5.79 -21.13
CA SER A 268 -20.93 -4.69 -20.17
C SER A 268 -19.59 -4.53 -19.48
N HIS A 269 -18.64 -5.40 -19.78
CA HIS A 269 -17.36 -5.51 -19.11
C HIS A 269 -16.26 -4.86 -19.95
N TRP A 270 -15.36 -4.09 -19.33
CA TRP A 270 -14.14 -3.62 -19.98
C TRP A 270 -13.01 -4.60 -19.75
N GLN A 271 -12.47 -5.14 -20.82
CA GLN A 271 -11.34 -6.05 -20.76
C GLN A 271 -10.13 -5.35 -21.35
N TRP A 272 -8.96 -5.66 -20.80
CA TRP A 272 -7.68 -5.29 -21.36
C TRP A 272 -6.67 -6.42 -21.16
N VAL A 273 -5.66 -6.45 -22.03
CA VAL A 273 -4.57 -7.43 -21.95
C VAL A 273 -3.25 -6.76 -22.26
N PHE A 274 -2.24 -7.10 -21.47
CA PHE A 274 -0.89 -6.59 -21.68
C PHE A 274 -0.20 -7.40 -22.78
N PRO A 275 0.55 -6.74 -23.69
CA PRO A 275 1.36 -7.45 -24.66
C PRO A 275 2.50 -8.20 -24.00
N GLU A 276 2.94 -9.30 -24.63
CA GLU A 276 4.12 -10.05 -24.20
C GLU A 276 5.34 -9.13 -24.08
N GLY A 277 6.12 -9.35 -23.02
CA GLY A 277 7.30 -8.53 -22.70
C GLY A 277 7.00 -7.31 -21.85
N THR A 278 5.72 -6.96 -21.61
CA THR A 278 5.37 -5.92 -20.62
C THR A 278 5.99 -6.24 -19.28
N MET A 279 6.58 -5.23 -18.62
CA MET A 279 6.99 -5.33 -17.23
C MET A 279 6.18 -4.37 -16.37
N LEU A 280 5.68 -4.88 -15.25
CA LEU A 280 5.05 -4.12 -14.19
C LEU A 280 5.76 -4.43 -12.88
N GLY A 281 5.78 -3.50 -11.95
CA GLY A 281 6.32 -3.78 -10.64
C GLY A 281 5.98 -2.73 -9.61
N GLU A 282 6.41 -2.99 -8.40
CA GLU A 282 6.31 -2.09 -7.26
C GLU A 282 7.65 -2.05 -6.52
N VAL A 283 7.96 -0.88 -5.98
CA VAL A 283 9.06 -0.65 -5.06
C VAL A 283 8.44 -0.22 -3.74
N LEU A 284 8.73 -0.99 -2.70
CA LEU A 284 8.24 -0.75 -1.36
C LEU A 284 9.32 -0.04 -0.55
N PHE A 285 8.94 1.11 -0.01
CA PHE A 285 9.81 1.95 0.79
C PHE A 285 9.35 1.97 2.24
N ILE A 286 10.32 2.06 3.13
CA ILE A 286 10.13 2.50 4.51
C ILE A 286 10.64 3.93 4.63
N ARG A 287 9.90 4.77 5.35
CA ARG A 287 10.35 6.13 5.69
C ARG A 287 11.15 6.10 6.99
N ALA A 288 12.42 6.51 6.97
CA ALA A 288 13.18 6.59 8.21
C ALA A 288 12.65 7.73 9.11
N PRO A 289 12.56 7.50 10.42
CA PRO A 289 11.90 8.42 11.34
C PRO A 289 12.72 9.70 11.62
N ASP A 290 14.04 9.65 11.43
CA ASP A 290 14.98 10.71 11.79
C ASP A 290 15.22 11.71 10.65
N ASP A 291 15.35 11.23 9.42
CA ASP A 291 15.57 12.07 8.23
C ASP A 291 14.39 12.08 7.25
N GLY A 292 13.31 11.36 7.53
CA GLY A 292 12.11 11.35 6.70
C GLY A 292 12.31 10.83 5.27
N ARG A 293 13.50 10.32 4.90
CA ARG A 293 13.81 9.82 3.56
C ARG A 293 13.27 8.42 3.38
N PHE A 294 12.85 8.14 2.16
CA PHE A 294 12.43 6.81 1.74
C PHE A 294 13.64 5.92 1.50
N ARG A 295 13.51 4.64 1.87
CA ARG A 295 14.51 3.60 1.65
C ARG A 295 13.81 2.36 1.14
N ALA A 296 14.21 1.88 -0.03
CA ALA A 296 13.60 0.69 -0.61
C ALA A 296 14.04 -0.54 0.20
N PHE A 297 13.08 -1.34 0.64
CA PHE A 297 13.35 -2.62 1.31
C PHE A 297 12.94 -3.82 0.46
N GLU A 298 12.10 -3.60 -0.55
CA GLU A 298 11.65 -4.67 -1.45
C GLU A 298 11.28 -4.10 -2.82
N VAL A 299 11.60 -4.83 -3.88
CA VAL A 299 11.09 -4.61 -5.23
C VAL A 299 10.36 -5.87 -5.67
N ARG A 300 9.17 -5.74 -6.24
CA ARG A 300 8.47 -6.86 -6.89
C ARG A 300 8.28 -6.52 -8.35
N ALA A 301 8.61 -7.47 -9.23
CA ALA A 301 8.47 -7.31 -10.66
C ALA A 301 7.66 -8.46 -11.24
N ARG A 302 6.89 -8.14 -12.27
CA ARG A 302 6.12 -9.07 -13.08
C ARG A 302 6.43 -8.83 -14.54
N ARG A 303 6.69 -9.90 -15.27
CA ARG A 303 6.91 -9.83 -16.72
C ARG A 303 5.86 -10.68 -17.43
N ARG A 304 5.20 -10.07 -18.41
CA ARG A 304 4.19 -10.74 -19.22
C ARG A 304 4.87 -11.73 -20.16
N GLN A 305 4.53 -13.00 -20.03
CA GLN A 305 4.79 -14.06 -20.99
C GLN A 305 3.50 -14.33 -21.81
N VAL A 306 3.58 -15.15 -22.85
CA VAL A 306 2.43 -15.45 -23.73
C VAL A 306 1.18 -15.89 -22.95
N ALA A 307 1.34 -16.76 -21.95
CA ALA A 307 0.24 -17.41 -21.25
C ALA A 307 0.10 -17.03 -19.77
N ALA A 308 1.02 -16.25 -19.22
CA ALA A 308 1.01 -15.91 -17.79
C ALA A 308 1.94 -14.74 -17.47
N TRP A 309 1.94 -14.33 -16.20
CA TRP A 309 2.99 -13.49 -15.63
C TRP A 309 4.05 -14.36 -14.94
N SER A 310 5.31 -14.02 -15.15
CA SER A 310 6.40 -14.43 -14.25
C SER A 310 6.58 -13.41 -13.16
N THR A 311 7.01 -13.85 -11.97
CA THR A 311 7.14 -13.02 -10.78
C THR A 311 8.57 -13.08 -10.23
N SER A 312 9.09 -11.94 -9.82
CA SER A 312 10.36 -11.82 -9.11
C SER A 312 10.19 -10.89 -7.91
N VAL A 313 10.86 -11.21 -6.80
CA VAL A 313 10.86 -10.40 -5.58
C VAL A 313 12.29 -10.19 -5.16
N PHE A 314 12.70 -8.94 -4.95
CA PHE A 314 14.07 -8.57 -4.65
C PHE A 314 14.15 -7.91 -3.29
N ARG A 315 15.10 -8.36 -2.46
CA ARG A 315 15.37 -7.82 -1.11
C ARG A 315 16.87 -7.65 -0.89
N PRO A 316 17.28 -6.83 0.10
CA PRO A 316 18.70 -6.71 0.46
C PRO A 316 19.32 -8.04 0.94
N PHE A 317 18.53 -8.86 1.65
CA PHE A 317 18.99 -10.12 2.23
C PHE A 317 17.99 -11.23 1.94
N ALA A 318 18.47 -12.38 1.46
CA ALA A 318 17.66 -13.56 1.19
C ALA A 318 17.41 -14.40 2.45
N SER A 319 18.27 -14.30 3.46
CA SER A 319 18.18 -15.09 4.69
C SER A 319 18.66 -14.35 5.94
N ALA A 320 18.25 -14.86 7.10
CA ALA A 320 18.72 -14.38 8.40
C ALA A 320 20.25 -14.44 8.53
N ALA A 321 20.88 -15.47 7.94
CA ALA A 321 22.34 -15.64 7.94
C ALA A 321 23.07 -14.57 7.12
N GLU A 322 22.50 -14.16 5.98
CA GLU A 322 23.05 -13.06 5.17
C GLU A 322 22.97 -11.73 5.92
N LEU A 323 21.85 -11.44 6.58
CA LEU A 323 21.72 -10.24 7.41
C LEU A 323 22.72 -10.26 8.58
N ALA A 324 22.86 -11.40 9.28
CA ALA A 324 23.83 -11.53 10.36
C ALA A 324 25.26 -11.23 9.86
N SER A 325 25.63 -11.79 8.72
CA SER A 325 26.93 -11.55 8.08
C SER A 325 27.14 -10.08 7.74
N ALA A 326 26.11 -9.41 7.21
CA ALA A 326 26.17 -7.98 6.86
C ALA A 326 26.32 -7.08 8.09
N VAL A 327 25.62 -7.39 9.19
CA VAL A 327 25.77 -6.68 10.48
C VAL A 327 27.19 -6.86 11.02
N LYS A 328 27.71 -8.09 11.07
CA LYS A 328 29.07 -8.38 11.53
C LYS A 328 30.13 -7.65 10.73
N ALA A 329 29.97 -7.58 9.41
CA ALA A 329 30.91 -6.89 8.52
C ALA A 329 30.91 -5.37 8.73
N ARG A 330 29.74 -4.75 8.87
CA ARG A 330 29.60 -3.29 9.05
C ARG A 330 29.88 -2.80 10.46
N ARG A 331 29.71 -3.67 11.45
CA ARG A 331 30.00 -3.40 12.86
C ARG A 331 30.85 -4.54 13.44
N PRO A 332 32.16 -4.59 13.19
CA PRO A 332 33.03 -5.67 13.69
C PRO A 332 33.04 -5.80 15.22
N ALA A 333 32.74 -4.72 15.95
CA ALA A 333 32.60 -4.69 17.41
C ALA A 333 31.15 -4.90 17.89
N TYR A 334 30.28 -5.53 17.08
CA TYR A 334 28.86 -5.72 17.42
C TYR A 334 28.64 -6.42 18.77
N GLN A 335 29.56 -7.27 19.23
CA GLN A 335 29.44 -7.95 20.52
C GLN A 335 29.50 -6.98 21.70
N SER A 336 30.11 -5.80 21.54
CA SER A 336 30.15 -4.75 22.57
C SER A 336 28.89 -3.89 22.60
N ALA A 337 28.03 -3.99 21.58
CA ALA A 337 26.74 -3.32 21.51
C ALA A 337 25.62 -4.32 21.86
N PRO A 338 24.97 -4.24 23.04
CA PRO A 338 24.03 -5.27 23.50
C PRO A 338 22.86 -5.56 22.55
N ASP A 339 22.34 -4.54 21.87
CA ASP A 339 21.27 -4.67 20.87
C ASP A 339 21.74 -5.45 19.63
N LEU A 340 22.93 -5.13 19.09
CA LEU A 340 23.48 -5.84 17.94
C LEU A 340 23.91 -7.26 18.27
N ALA A 341 24.48 -7.49 19.46
CA ALA A 341 24.77 -8.83 19.95
C ALA A 341 23.50 -9.69 20.03
N THR A 342 22.41 -9.11 20.53
CA THR A 342 21.09 -9.77 20.62
C THR A 342 20.52 -10.05 19.24
N LEU A 343 20.56 -9.08 18.31
CA LEU A 343 20.11 -9.26 16.93
C LEU A 343 20.88 -10.39 16.25
N VAL A 344 22.21 -10.39 16.32
CA VAL A 344 23.03 -11.41 15.67
C VAL A 344 22.76 -12.79 16.27
N ALA A 345 22.68 -12.90 17.61
CA ALA A 345 22.33 -14.15 18.26
C ALA A 345 20.94 -14.66 17.85
N HIS A 346 19.96 -13.76 17.70
CA HIS A 346 18.63 -14.09 17.18
C HIS A 346 18.70 -14.62 15.75
N LEU A 347 19.40 -13.93 14.85
CA LEU A 347 19.52 -14.29 13.44
C LEU A 347 20.20 -15.65 13.24
N GLU A 348 21.18 -15.98 14.07
CA GLU A 348 21.93 -17.24 14.02
C GLU A 348 21.22 -18.38 14.78
N SER A 349 20.20 -18.08 15.59
CA SER A 349 19.43 -19.08 16.32
C SER A 349 18.42 -19.78 15.39
N PRO A 350 18.44 -21.13 15.28
CA PRO A 350 17.49 -21.87 14.46
C PRO A 350 16.08 -21.94 15.08
N SER A 351 15.88 -21.53 16.33
CA SER A 351 14.62 -21.69 17.08
C SER A 351 13.95 -20.36 17.46
N ALA A 352 14.09 -19.34 16.60
CA ALA A 352 13.60 -17.99 16.89
C ALA A 352 12.26 -17.65 16.20
N LEU A 353 11.63 -18.64 15.56
CA LEU A 353 10.39 -18.44 14.80
C LEU A 353 9.16 -18.50 15.71
N THR A 354 8.32 -17.47 15.63
CA THR A 354 7.04 -17.39 16.34
C THR A 354 5.93 -17.96 15.45
N PRO A 355 5.19 -19.00 15.88
CA PRO A 355 4.03 -19.48 15.14
C PRO A 355 3.02 -18.36 14.92
N HIS A 356 2.45 -18.31 13.72
CA HIS A 356 1.46 -17.29 13.38
C HIS A 356 0.38 -17.89 12.49
N THR A 357 -0.78 -17.23 12.44
CA THR A 357 -1.88 -17.62 11.56
C THR A 357 -2.49 -16.39 10.94
N LEU A 358 -2.52 -16.36 9.61
CA LEU A 358 -3.24 -15.35 8.85
C LEU A 358 -4.58 -15.91 8.44
N SER A 359 -5.63 -15.12 8.64
CA SER A 359 -6.96 -15.48 8.19
C SER A 359 -7.71 -14.22 7.78
N SER A 360 -8.60 -14.37 6.81
CA SER A 360 -9.49 -13.31 6.40
C SER A 360 -10.85 -13.89 6.12
N ALA A 361 -11.78 -13.70 7.07
CA ALA A 361 -13.16 -14.12 6.93
C ALA A 361 -13.79 -13.72 5.58
N PRO A 362 -13.67 -12.46 5.09
CA PRO A 362 -14.26 -12.06 3.81
C PRO A 362 -13.65 -12.79 2.59
N TYR A 363 -12.41 -13.24 2.68
CA TYR A 363 -11.71 -13.91 1.57
C TYR A 363 -11.38 -15.37 1.83
N ALA A 364 -12.02 -16.00 2.81
CA ALA A 364 -11.68 -17.36 3.28
C ALA A 364 -11.73 -18.43 2.19
N LYS A 365 -12.50 -18.21 1.11
CA LYS A 365 -12.56 -19.11 -0.05
C LYS A 365 -11.32 -19.07 -0.94
N ILE A 366 -10.66 -17.92 -1.04
CA ILE A 366 -9.43 -17.73 -1.82
C ILE A 366 -8.21 -17.93 -0.92
N PHE A 367 -8.29 -17.34 0.27
CA PHE A 367 -7.28 -17.34 1.31
C PHE A 367 -7.82 -18.07 2.54
N PRO A 368 -7.85 -19.42 2.51
CA PRO A 368 -8.14 -20.17 3.71
C PRO A 368 -7.12 -19.79 4.81
N PRO A 369 -7.46 -19.96 6.09
CA PRO A 369 -6.51 -19.71 7.17
C PRO A 369 -5.16 -20.39 6.90
N MET A 370 -4.09 -19.61 6.94
CA MET A 370 -2.73 -20.07 6.68
C MET A 370 -1.96 -20.07 7.98
N SER A 371 -1.49 -21.23 8.40
CA SER A 371 -0.53 -21.37 9.50
C SER A 371 0.89 -21.29 8.95
N GLY A 372 1.76 -20.61 9.68
CA GLY A 372 3.14 -20.36 9.29
C GLY A 372 3.93 -19.85 10.48
N ALA A 373 5.01 -19.14 10.21
CA ALA A 373 5.80 -18.52 11.26
C ALA A 373 6.33 -17.14 10.86
N MET A 374 6.65 -16.35 11.88
CA MET A 374 7.19 -15.01 11.78
C MET A 374 8.54 -14.96 12.47
N ASP A 375 9.51 -14.25 11.89
CA ASP A 375 10.82 -13.98 12.52
C ASP A 375 10.87 -12.52 12.96
N TYR A 376 10.42 -12.25 14.19
CA TYR A 376 10.40 -10.88 14.74
C TYR A 376 11.80 -10.48 15.20
N LEU A 377 12.47 -9.67 14.37
CA LEU A 377 13.83 -9.21 14.63
C LEU A 377 13.86 -8.27 15.84
N PRO A 378 14.84 -8.44 16.76
CA PRO A 378 15.15 -7.46 17.78
C PRO A 378 15.43 -6.08 17.17
N PRO A 379 15.12 -4.98 17.90
CA PRO A 379 15.38 -3.63 17.41
C PRO A 379 16.88 -3.37 17.24
N ILE A 380 17.21 -2.48 16.31
CA ILE A 380 18.56 -1.92 16.12
C ILE A 380 18.55 -0.50 16.67
N ALA A 381 19.39 -0.20 17.67
CA ALA A 381 19.44 1.13 18.28
C ALA A 381 20.19 2.15 17.41
N ASP A 382 21.11 1.70 16.55
CA ASP A 382 21.84 2.53 15.57
C ASP A 382 21.04 2.67 14.26
N PRO A 383 20.29 3.78 14.04
CA PRO A 383 19.54 3.95 12.80
C PRO A 383 20.48 4.05 11.58
N ALA A 384 21.73 4.50 11.73
CA ALA A 384 22.66 4.60 10.61
C ALA A 384 22.96 3.21 10.03
N LEU A 385 23.10 2.19 10.88
CA LEU A 385 23.27 0.81 10.42
C LEU A 385 22.08 0.34 9.57
N VAL A 386 20.84 0.62 10.00
CA VAL A 386 19.64 0.24 9.22
C VAL A 386 19.65 0.90 7.84
N LYS A 387 20.05 2.18 7.77
CA LYS A 387 20.16 2.93 6.51
C LYS A 387 21.23 2.32 5.60
N GLU A 388 22.42 2.03 6.12
CA GLU A 388 23.50 1.36 5.37
C GLU A 388 23.07 -0.01 4.83
N LEU A 389 22.32 -0.79 5.62
CA LEU A 389 21.82 -2.11 5.21
C LEU A 389 20.75 -2.03 4.10
N LEU A 390 20.01 -0.92 4.02
CA LEU A 390 18.99 -0.69 3.00
C LEU A 390 19.52 0.02 1.75
N GLU A 391 20.51 0.90 1.89
CA GLU A 391 21.01 1.75 0.78
C GLU A 391 22.21 1.12 0.05
N ASP A 392 23.13 0.47 0.78
CA ASP A 392 24.41 0.01 0.21
C ASP A 392 24.37 -1.44 -0.31
N VAL A 393 23.26 -2.14 -0.10
CA VAL A 393 23.13 -3.56 -0.44
C VAL A 393 22.32 -3.70 -1.73
N THR A 394 22.92 -4.36 -2.73
CA THR A 394 22.22 -4.73 -3.96
C THR A 394 21.03 -5.65 -3.64
N LEU A 395 19.85 -5.30 -4.15
CA LEU A 395 18.66 -6.12 -4.02
C LEU A 395 18.78 -7.37 -4.89
N ARG A 396 18.57 -8.55 -4.33
CA ARG A 396 18.71 -9.85 -5.01
C ARG A 396 17.39 -10.58 -5.06
N ASP A 397 17.18 -11.39 -6.10
CA ASP A 397 15.99 -12.21 -6.22
C ASP A 397 15.93 -13.22 -5.07
N VAL A 398 14.82 -13.22 -4.35
CA VAL A 398 14.53 -14.09 -3.20
C VAL A 398 13.40 -15.09 -3.50
N MET A 399 12.94 -15.19 -4.75
CA MET A 399 11.95 -16.19 -5.14
C MET A 399 12.44 -17.60 -4.82
N GLY A 400 11.56 -18.40 -4.20
CA GLY A 400 11.84 -19.76 -3.76
C GLY A 400 12.77 -19.87 -2.54
N THR A 401 13.26 -18.75 -2.01
CA THR A 401 14.12 -18.76 -0.82
C THR A 401 13.31 -18.76 0.47
N ARG A 402 13.87 -19.37 1.51
CA ARG A 402 13.35 -19.33 2.88
C ARG A 402 14.22 -18.38 3.66
N TRP A 403 13.60 -17.41 4.33
CA TRP A 403 14.32 -16.47 5.19
C TRP A 403 14.98 -17.20 6.36
N LYS A 404 14.21 -18.09 7.00
CA LYS A 404 14.62 -18.88 8.16
C LYS A 404 13.72 -20.10 8.32
N GLU A 405 14.28 -21.19 8.81
CA GLU A 405 13.57 -22.45 9.04
C GLU A 405 13.99 -23.04 10.39
N GLU A 406 13.01 -23.48 11.16
CA GLU A 406 13.18 -24.13 12.46
C GLU A 406 12.89 -25.63 12.36
N GLY A 407 13.51 -26.42 13.24
CA GLY A 407 13.17 -27.83 13.41
C GLY A 407 11.67 -28.07 13.58
N GLY A 408 11.14 -29.09 12.90
CA GLY A 408 9.69 -29.36 12.87
C GLY A 408 8.93 -28.67 11.73
N GLY A 409 9.64 -28.07 10.77
CA GLY A 409 9.08 -27.61 9.50
C GLY A 409 8.43 -26.23 9.54
N ARG A 410 8.68 -25.44 10.61
CA ARG A 410 8.27 -24.03 10.65
C ARG A 410 9.20 -23.21 9.77
N VAL A 411 8.60 -22.44 8.85
CA VAL A 411 9.33 -21.62 7.89
C VAL A 411 8.80 -20.20 7.95
N ALA A 412 9.72 -19.22 7.93
CA ALA A 412 9.43 -17.84 7.62
C ALA A 412 10.07 -17.50 6.27
N HIS A 413 9.36 -16.75 5.42
CA HIS A 413 9.81 -16.34 4.09
C HIS A 413 10.34 -14.90 4.04
N ALA A 414 10.27 -14.17 5.14
CA ALA A 414 10.77 -12.81 5.33
C ALA A 414 11.00 -12.55 6.83
N ALA A 415 11.81 -11.54 7.12
CA ALA A 415 11.86 -10.93 8.45
C ALA A 415 10.56 -10.19 8.78
N SER A 416 10.30 -10.00 10.07
CA SER A 416 9.35 -9.03 10.62
C SER A 416 10.01 -8.28 11.76
N THR A 417 9.35 -7.28 12.33
CA THR A 417 9.84 -6.59 13.52
C THR A 417 8.68 -5.90 14.24
N HIS A 418 8.87 -5.58 15.52
CA HIS A 418 8.02 -4.63 16.25
C HIS A 418 8.63 -3.22 16.29
N ALA A 419 9.87 -3.07 15.80
CA ALA A 419 10.56 -1.79 15.81
C ALA A 419 9.96 -0.84 14.77
N PRO A 420 9.78 0.46 15.10
CA PRO A 420 9.21 1.43 14.16
C PRO A 420 10.08 1.70 12.93
N PHE A 421 11.36 1.31 12.98
CA PHE A 421 12.31 1.39 11.86
C PHE A 421 13.29 0.22 11.89
N HIS A 422 13.35 -0.53 10.80
CA HIS A 422 14.22 -1.68 10.61
C HIS A 422 14.41 -1.93 9.09
N ILE A 423 15.04 -3.04 8.70
CA ILE A 423 15.19 -3.44 7.29
C ILE A 423 13.87 -3.86 6.64
N VAL A 424 12.80 -3.99 7.42
CA VAL A 424 11.41 -4.23 7.00
C VAL A 424 10.49 -3.35 7.84
N PRO A 425 9.25 -3.07 7.38
CA PRO A 425 8.24 -2.36 8.18
C PRO A 425 7.91 -3.12 9.48
N ALA A 426 7.35 -2.42 10.47
CA ALA A 426 6.84 -3.11 11.65
C ALA A 426 5.59 -3.93 11.29
N GLU A 427 5.46 -5.05 12.00
CA GLU A 427 4.46 -6.09 11.75
C GLU A 427 4.45 -6.62 10.30
N TYR A 428 5.59 -6.57 9.60
CA TYR A 428 5.66 -6.97 8.20
C TYR A 428 5.37 -8.46 8.00
N PRO A 429 4.20 -8.84 7.47
CA PRO A 429 3.68 -10.20 7.53
C PRO A 429 4.11 -11.06 6.34
N ALA A 430 4.99 -10.54 5.49
CA ALA A 430 5.50 -11.29 4.33
C ALA A 430 6.22 -12.60 4.73
N GLY A 431 6.60 -12.74 6.00
CA GLY A 431 7.09 -13.99 6.58
C GLY A 431 6.16 -15.18 6.35
N MET A 432 4.86 -14.93 6.26
CA MET A 432 3.82 -15.95 6.10
C MET A 432 3.58 -16.39 4.65
N PHE A 433 4.14 -15.69 3.67
CA PHE A 433 3.86 -15.93 2.27
C PHE A 433 5.05 -16.58 1.60
N GLU A 434 4.85 -17.80 1.12
CA GLU A 434 5.83 -18.41 0.22
C GLU A 434 6.02 -17.52 -1.01
N LEU A 435 7.26 -17.10 -1.24
CA LEU A 435 7.65 -16.37 -2.43
C LEU A 435 7.81 -17.34 -3.61
N SER A 436 6.69 -17.89 -4.07
CA SER A 436 6.62 -18.76 -5.24
C SER A 436 5.63 -18.20 -6.27
N GLU A 437 5.76 -18.60 -7.52
CA GLU A 437 4.79 -18.23 -8.56
C GLU A 437 3.35 -18.61 -8.14
N ARG A 438 3.21 -19.76 -7.48
CA ARG A 438 1.92 -20.22 -6.94
C ARG A 438 1.41 -19.30 -5.83
N GLY A 439 2.27 -18.94 -4.88
CA GLY A 439 1.93 -18.01 -3.81
C GLY A 439 1.45 -16.67 -4.36
N CYS A 440 2.22 -16.08 -5.28
CA CYS A 440 1.88 -14.81 -5.93
C CYS A 440 0.61 -14.88 -6.78
N ARG A 441 0.32 -16.00 -7.45
CA ARG A 441 -0.90 -16.17 -8.26
C ARG A 441 -2.17 -16.30 -7.43
N THR A 442 -2.09 -16.74 -6.18
CA THR A 442 -3.28 -16.95 -5.34
C THR A 442 -4.18 -15.69 -5.27
N CYS A 443 -3.58 -14.49 -5.13
CA CYS A 443 -4.33 -13.23 -5.22
C CYS A 443 -4.66 -12.87 -6.67
N HIS A 444 -3.67 -12.94 -7.55
CA HIS A 444 -3.74 -12.33 -8.87
C HIS A 444 -4.67 -13.08 -9.83
N ASP A 445 -4.86 -14.38 -9.65
CA ASP A 445 -5.85 -15.17 -10.39
C ASP A 445 -7.30 -14.73 -10.11
N GLN A 446 -7.51 -13.88 -9.10
CA GLN A 446 -8.83 -13.36 -8.71
C GLN A 446 -9.20 -12.04 -9.39
N THR A 447 -8.28 -11.37 -10.11
CA THR A 447 -8.63 -10.11 -10.80
C THR A 447 -9.82 -10.32 -11.74
N SER A 448 -10.68 -9.31 -11.83
CA SER A 448 -11.92 -9.33 -12.64
C SER A 448 -12.94 -10.39 -12.24
N ARG A 449 -12.74 -11.14 -11.15
CA ARG A 449 -13.77 -12.07 -10.65
C ARG A 449 -14.84 -11.30 -9.89
N PRO A 450 -16.12 -11.62 -10.07
CA PRO A 450 -17.19 -11.09 -9.22
C PRO A 450 -16.88 -11.26 -7.74
N LEU A 451 -17.04 -10.20 -6.94
CA LEU A 451 -16.93 -10.30 -5.49
C LEU A 451 -17.95 -11.27 -4.90
N ASN A 452 -19.13 -11.42 -5.52
CA ASN A 452 -20.16 -12.35 -5.05
C ASN A 452 -19.73 -13.83 -5.14
N ASN A 453 -18.75 -14.16 -6.00
CA ASN A 453 -18.16 -15.51 -6.03
C ASN A 453 -17.36 -15.77 -4.75
N LEU A 454 -16.78 -14.72 -4.18
CA LEU A 454 -15.99 -14.76 -2.96
C LEU A 454 -16.91 -14.77 -1.74
N ASP A 455 -17.86 -13.85 -1.70
CA ASP A 455 -18.90 -13.77 -0.68
C ASP A 455 -20.27 -13.44 -1.30
N PRO A 456 -21.25 -14.37 -1.27
CA PRO A 456 -22.56 -14.15 -1.86
C PRO A 456 -23.34 -13.01 -1.20
N ARG A 457 -22.93 -12.49 -0.03
CA ARG A 457 -23.52 -11.30 0.59
C ARG A 457 -23.24 -10.03 -0.22
N VAL A 458 -22.15 -9.99 -0.99
CA VAL A 458 -21.67 -8.78 -1.70
C VAL A 458 -22.15 -8.77 -3.15
N VAL A 459 -23.46 -8.70 -3.35
CA VAL A 459 -24.08 -8.80 -4.69
C VAL A 459 -23.93 -7.50 -5.51
N LEU A 460 -23.69 -6.36 -4.88
CA LEU A 460 -23.84 -5.04 -5.50
C LEU A 460 -22.53 -4.34 -5.88
N TYR A 461 -21.37 -4.95 -5.66
CA TYR A 461 -20.09 -4.25 -5.81
C TYR A 461 -19.43 -4.44 -7.17
N GLY A 462 -19.69 -5.54 -7.87
CA GLY A 462 -19.00 -5.87 -9.11
C GLY A 462 -17.83 -6.82 -8.89
N GLU A 463 -16.65 -6.49 -9.41
CA GLU A 463 -15.51 -7.42 -9.49
C GLU A 463 -14.34 -7.01 -8.60
N VAL A 464 -13.52 -7.99 -8.22
CA VAL A 464 -12.14 -7.73 -7.79
C VAL A 464 -11.49 -6.90 -8.89
N TRP A 465 -10.83 -5.81 -8.51
CA TRP A 465 -10.22 -4.86 -9.42
C TRP A 465 -9.25 -5.53 -10.41
N GLY A 466 -8.77 -4.74 -11.37
CA GLY A 466 -7.76 -5.17 -12.31
C GLY A 466 -8.30 -6.13 -13.38
N GLU A 467 -7.43 -6.43 -14.33
CA GLU A 467 -7.64 -7.39 -15.41
C GLU A 467 -6.28 -7.91 -15.84
N ASP A 468 -6.28 -9.10 -16.46
CA ASP A 468 -5.05 -9.79 -16.89
C ASP A 468 -4.08 -10.00 -15.71
N GLU A 469 -4.61 -10.41 -14.55
CA GLU A 469 -3.83 -10.69 -13.33
C GLU A 469 -3.07 -9.47 -12.77
N ILE A 470 -3.43 -8.25 -13.17
CA ILE A 470 -2.80 -7.00 -12.70
C ILE A 470 -3.84 -6.11 -12.04
N PHE A 471 -3.60 -5.76 -10.78
CA PHE A 471 -4.48 -4.88 -10.02
C PHE A 471 -4.01 -3.44 -9.86
N THR A 472 -2.73 -3.19 -10.06
CA THR A 472 -2.14 -1.87 -9.85
C THR A 472 -2.29 -0.95 -11.04
N TRP A 473 -3.03 -1.34 -12.08
CA TRP A 473 -3.11 -0.56 -13.31
C TRP A 473 -4.49 -0.65 -13.96
N HIS A 474 -4.92 0.46 -14.56
CA HIS A 474 -6.09 0.51 -15.43
C HIS A 474 -5.93 1.61 -16.50
N PRO A 475 -6.62 1.52 -17.66
CA PRO A 475 -6.49 2.51 -18.72
C PRO A 475 -7.34 3.77 -18.54
N PHE A 476 -8.19 3.83 -17.51
CA PHE A 476 -9.19 4.87 -17.33
C PHE A 476 -8.63 6.13 -16.66
N ALA A 477 -9.14 7.29 -17.02
CA ALA A 477 -9.03 8.48 -16.20
C ALA A 477 -10.07 8.36 -15.08
N ILE A 478 -9.65 8.41 -13.83
CA ILE A 478 -10.57 8.35 -12.68
C ILE A 478 -10.49 9.70 -11.97
N ASP A 479 -11.65 10.30 -11.78
CA ASP A 479 -11.76 11.58 -11.09
C ASP A 479 -11.77 11.29 -9.58
N THR A 480 -10.71 11.73 -8.92
CA THR A 480 -10.56 11.55 -7.46
C THR A 480 -11.34 12.60 -6.67
N SER A 481 -11.93 13.58 -7.34
CA SER A 481 -12.71 14.65 -6.73
C SER A 481 -14.20 14.34 -6.68
N SER A 482 -14.68 13.42 -7.52
CA SER A 482 -16.08 12.96 -7.51
C SER A 482 -16.17 11.46 -7.26
N PHE A 483 -16.30 11.08 -5.99
CA PHE A 483 -16.64 9.71 -5.57
C PHE A 483 -18.16 9.46 -5.63
N SER A 484 -18.87 10.15 -6.53
CA SER A 484 -20.31 10.02 -6.62
C SER A 484 -20.69 8.73 -7.34
N VAL A 485 -21.81 8.14 -6.95
CA VAL A 485 -22.36 6.93 -7.59
C VAL A 485 -22.73 7.18 -9.06
N ALA A 486 -22.90 8.45 -9.47
CA ALA A 486 -23.24 8.85 -10.83
C ALA A 486 -22.03 8.93 -11.77
N ASP A 487 -20.81 9.09 -11.24
CA ASP A 487 -19.60 9.41 -12.01
C ASP A 487 -18.76 8.17 -12.33
N GLY A 488 -19.41 7.06 -12.70
CA GLY A 488 -18.69 5.89 -13.20
C GLY A 488 -17.80 6.31 -14.37
N ASN A 489 -16.48 6.38 -14.13
CA ASN A 489 -15.58 7.01 -15.08
C ASN A 489 -15.32 5.99 -16.19
N ARG A 490 -15.82 6.33 -17.39
CA ARG A 490 -15.73 5.49 -18.59
C ARG A 490 -14.69 6.01 -19.56
N ALA A 491 -14.12 7.18 -19.29
CA ALA A 491 -13.16 7.80 -20.17
C ALA A 491 -11.83 7.08 -20.04
N VAL A 492 -11.36 6.51 -21.15
CA VAL A 492 -9.97 6.09 -21.27
C VAL A 492 -9.09 7.33 -21.10
N ASN A 493 -7.99 7.19 -20.36
CA ASN A 493 -7.05 8.29 -20.17
C ASN A 493 -6.54 8.76 -21.54
N PRO A 494 -6.87 10.00 -21.97
CA PRO A 494 -6.54 10.47 -23.31
C PRO A 494 -5.03 10.54 -23.55
N ARG A 495 -4.22 10.66 -22.48
CA ARG A 495 -2.76 10.66 -22.58
C ARG A 495 -2.22 9.27 -22.92
N PHE A 496 -2.83 8.20 -22.43
CA PHE A 496 -2.46 6.84 -22.83
C PHE A 496 -2.79 6.57 -24.29
N VAL A 497 -3.95 7.06 -24.77
CA VAL A 497 -4.33 6.94 -26.18
C VAL A 497 -3.40 7.76 -27.07
N ALA A 498 -3.14 9.02 -26.72
CA ALA A 498 -2.26 9.91 -27.48
C ALA A 498 -0.81 9.39 -27.55
N ALA A 499 -0.33 8.76 -26.47
CA ALA A 499 0.98 8.10 -26.44
C ALA A 499 0.99 6.75 -27.16
N GLY A 500 -0.14 6.23 -27.68
CA GLY A 500 -0.17 4.89 -28.25
C GLY A 500 0.13 3.77 -27.25
N LEU A 501 -0.09 4.02 -25.96
CA LEU A 501 0.09 3.04 -24.88
C LEU A 501 -1.13 2.13 -24.73
N VAL A 502 -2.30 2.60 -25.16
CA VAL A 502 -3.57 1.88 -25.14
C VAL A 502 -4.20 1.96 -26.52
N ALA A 503 -4.67 0.83 -27.02
CA ALA A 503 -5.35 0.73 -28.31
C ALA A 503 -6.64 -0.07 -28.20
N TRP A 504 -7.65 0.35 -28.97
CA TRP A 504 -8.92 -0.35 -29.08
C TRP A 504 -8.78 -1.66 -29.87
N GLY A 505 -9.61 -2.63 -29.50
CA GLY A 505 -9.77 -3.90 -30.20
C GLY A 505 -9.27 -5.09 -29.39
N ALA A 506 -10.00 -6.21 -29.47
CA ALA A 506 -9.54 -7.47 -28.91
C ALA A 506 -8.27 -7.96 -29.64
N PRO A 507 -7.38 -8.72 -28.98
CA PRO A 507 -6.24 -9.34 -29.63
C PRO A 507 -6.70 -10.26 -30.77
N VAL A 508 -5.98 -10.24 -31.91
CA VAL A 508 -6.35 -10.98 -33.14
C VAL A 508 -6.24 -12.50 -32.95
N ALA A 509 -5.22 -12.95 -32.23
CA ALA A 509 -5.17 -14.29 -31.70
C ALA A 509 -5.87 -14.28 -30.35
N ALA A 510 -6.77 -15.24 -30.11
CA ALA A 510 -7.15 -15.57 -28.75
C ALA A 510 -5.85 -15.97 -28.05
N LEU A 511 -5.28 -15.06 -27.24
CA LEU A 511 -4.32 -15.46 -26.24
C LEU A 511 -5.00 -16.62 -25.50
N PRO A 512 -4.29 -17.73 -25.21
CA PRO A 512 -4.84 -18.77 -24.38
C PRO A 512 -5.40 -18.05 -23.17
N LYS A 513 -6.73 -18.02 -23.03
CA LYS A 513 -7.32 -17.40 -21.85
C LYS A 513 -6.73 -18.23 -20.73
N PRO A 514 -5.90 -17.66 -19.84
CA PRO A 514 -5.33 -18.47 -18.77
C PRO A 514 -6.46 -19.12 -17.96
N TYR A 515 -7.67 -18.53 -17.99
CA TYR A 515 -8.88 -19.08 -17.41
C TYR A 515 -10.13 -18.83 -18.27
N ALA A 516 -10.99 -19.84 -18.37
CA ALA A 516 -12.36 -19.61 -18.83
C ALA A 516 -13.05 -18.66 -17.83
N PRO A 517 -13.64 -17.53 -18.27
CA PRO A 517 -14.40 -16.68 -17.36
C PRO A 517 -15.50 -17.53 -16.73
N VAL A 518 -15.58 -17.56 -15.40
CA VAL A 518 -16.55 -18.36 -14.61
C VAL A 518 -17.99 -17.79 -14.72
N TYR A 519 -18.27 -17.03 -15.78
CA TYR A 519 -19.61 -16.56 -16.10
C TYR A 519 -20.41 -17.58 -16.92
N GLU A 520 -19.90 -18.83 -17.04
CA GLU A 520 -20.60 -19.97 -17.63
C GLU A 520 -21.21 -20.87 -16.55
#